data_AF-A0A0C9ZYL0-F1
#
_entry.id   AF-A0A0C9ZYL0-F1
#
_cell.length_a   1.000
_cell.length_b   1.000
_cell.length_c   1.000
_cell.angle_alpha   90.00
_cell.angle_beta   90.00
_cell.angle_gamma   90.00
#
_symmetry.space_group_name_H-M   'P 1'
#
loop_
_entity.id
_entity.type
_entity.pdbx_description
1 polymer ?
#
loop_
_entity_poly.entity_id
_entity_poly.type
_entity_poly.pdbx_seq_one_letter_code
_entity_poly.pdbx_strand_id
1 'polypeptide(L)'
;VWQQNLRKSPNAWEHMLKNLDPEKYDLACIQEPALNPVNLANASNLRSYWDVIYPSDHNSGTDRTQVIMLVNKRLSKNNWHIIPIKSPNVMAIELTGQFGKVRIYNIYN
;
A
#
# COMPACT_ATOMS: atom_id res chain seq x y z
N VAL A 1 3.23 10.80 5.00
CA VAL A 1 2.34 9.77 4.38
C VAL A 1 1.61 10.39 3.21
N TRP A 2 1.56 9.73 2.04
CA TRP A 2 0.68 10.06 0.91
C TRP A 2 -0.62 9.25 1.01
N GLN A 3 -1.75 9.81 0.59
CA GLN A 3 -3.02 9.06 0.52
C GLN A 3 -3.78 9.43 -0.76
N GLN A 4 -4.28 8.42 -1.47
CA GLN A 4 -5.10 8.65 -2.67
C GLN A 4 -6.01 7.47 -3.02
N ASN A 5 -7.25 7.78 -3.41
CA ASN A 5 -8.13 6.85 -4.09
C ASN A 5 -7.94 6.97 -5.62
N LEU A 6 -7.68 5.86 -6.31
CA LEU A 6 -7.37 5.83 -7.74
C LEU A 6 -8.54 5.42 -8.62
N ARG A 7 -9.71 5.07 -8.04
CA ARG A 7 -10.91 4.64 -8.77
C ARG A 7 -10.66 3.55 -9.80
N LYS A 8 -9.75 2.62 -9.49
CA LYS A 8 -9.29 1.53 -10.37
C LYS A 8 -8.72 2.00 -11.71
N SER A 9 -8.37 3.29 -11.82
CA SER A 9 -7.91 3.93 -13.07
C SER A 9 -6.41 3.72 -13.29
N PRO A 10 -5.99 3.08 -14.41
CA PRO A 10 -4.57 2.96 -14.76
C PRO A 10 -3.90 4.32 -14.97
N ASN A 11 -4.60 5.31 -15.52
CA ASN A 11 -4.08 6.66 -15.70
C ASN A 11 -3.83 7.36 -14.35
N ALA A 12 -4.74 7.18 -13.39
CA ALA A 12 -4.56 7.73 -12.04
C ALA A 12 -3.39 7.04 -11.33
N TRP A 13 -3.20 5.73 -11.55
CA TRP A 13 -2.07 4.97 -11.05
C TRP A 13 -0.73 5.51 -11.59
N GLU A 14 -0.60 5.66 -12.91
CA GLU A 14 0.62 6.19 -13.52
C GLU A 14 0.90 7.63 -13.09
N HIS A 15 -0.14 8.47 -13.03
CA HIS A 15 -0.01 9.84 -12.53
C HIS A 15 0.46 9.86 -11.06
N MET A 16 -0.11 9.02 -10.20
CA MET A 16 0.32 8.88 -8.82
C MET A 16 1.79 8.43 -8.75
N LEU A 17 2.21 7.42 -9.53
CA LEU A 17 3.59 6.95 -9.53
C LEU A 17 4.59 8.04 -9.90
N LYS A 18 4.24 8.89 -10.87
CA LYS A 18 5.08 10.01 -11.31
C LYS A 18 5.25 11.08 -10.22
N ASN A 19 4.26 11.25 -9.35
CA ASN A 19 4.23 12.31 -8.33
C ASN A 19 4.59 11.79 -6.92
N LEU A 20 4.62 10.47 -6.72
CA LEU A 20 4.95 9.86 -5.44
C LEU A 20 6.47 9.87 -5.23
N ASP A 21 6.96 10.98 -4.69
CA ASP A 21 8.37 11.21 -4.40
C ASP A 21 8.86 10.36 -3.19
N PRO A 22 9.80 9.41 -3.40
CA PRO A 22 10.33 8.57 -2.32
C PRO A 22 11.23 9.32 -1.32
N GLU A 23 11.70 10.52 -1.63
CA GLU A 23 12.45 11.34 -0.66
C GLU A 23 11.51 12.05 0.31
N LYS A 24 10.30 12.37 -0.16
CA LYS A 24 9.29 13.10 0.63
C LYS A 24 8.39 12.19 1.46
N TYR A 25 8.12 10.98 1.01
CA TYR A 25 7.12 10.09 1.63
C TYR A 25 7.72 8.74 2.04
N ASP A 26 7.40 8.31 3.27
CA ASP A 26 7.73 6.98 3.77
C ASP A 26 6.68 5.92 3.42
N LEU A 27 5.44 6.37 3.22
CA LEU A 27 4.27 5.50 3.04
C LEU A 27 3.29 6.15 2.06
N ALA A 28 2.64 5.32 1.25
CA ALA A 28 1.47 5.71 0.47
C ALA A 28 0.29 4.76 0.72
N CYS A 29 -0.85 5.32 1.15
CA CYS A 29 -2.10 4.60 1.38
C CYS A 29 -2.99 4.72 0.14
N ILE A 30 -3.17 3.63 -0.59
CA ILE A 30 -3.88 3.62 -1.87
C ILE A 30 -5.22 2.90 -1.72
N GLN A 31 -6.30 3.56 -2.15
CA GLN A 31 -7.63 2.95 -2.27
C GLN A 31 -7.99 2.76 -3.74
N GLU A 32 -8.77 1.72 -4.02
CA GLU A 32 -9.17 1.30 -5.35
C GLU A 32 -8.01 1.27 -6.36
N PRO A 33 -6.93 0.49 -6.10
CA PRO A 33 -5.78 0.46 -6.98
C PRO A 33 -6.13 -0.15 -8.35
N ALA A 34 -5.39 0.28 -9.39
CA ALA A 34 -5.41 -0.39 -10.69
C ALA A 34 -4.63 -1.71 -10.58
N LEU A 35 -5.35 -2.83 -10.47
CA LEU A 35 -4.77 -4.17 -10.36
C LEU A 35 -4.92 -4.94 -11.69
N ASN A 36 -3.93 -5.74 -12.04
CA ASN A 36 -3.94 -6.62 -13.20
C ASN A 36 -4.91 -7.81 -13.00
N PRO A 37 -5.12 -8.67 -14.01
CA PRO A 37 -6.05 -9.81 -13.90
C PRO A 37 -5.71 -10.84 -12.81
N VAL A 38 -4.46 -10.88 -12.33
CA VAL A 38 -4.02 -11.73 -11.21
C VAL A 38 -4.04 -10.98 -9.87
N ASN A 39 -4.81 -9.89 -9.78
CA ASN A 39 -5.01 -9.06 -8.59
C ASN A 39 -3.74 -8.32 -8.09
N LEU A 40 -2.68 -8.22 -8.90
CA LEU A 40 -1.45 -7.53 -8.53
C LEU A 40 -1.37 -6.12 -9.12
N ALA A 41 -0.86 -5.19 -8.34
CA ALA A 41 -0.48 -3.86 -8.81
C ALA A 41 0.68 -3.96 -9.82
N ASN A 42 0.65 -3.12 -10.86
CA ASN A 42 1.76 -3.07 -11.80
C ASN A 42 3.00 -2.50 -11.10
N ALA A 43 3.99 -3.37 -10.87
CA ALA A 43 5.09 -3.12 -9.96
C ALA A 43 6.42 -2.77 -10.66
N SER A 44 6.46 -2.72 -12.00
CA SER A 44 7.69 -2.58 -12.78
C SER A 44 8.50 -1.33 -12.38
N ASN A 45 7.83 -0.20 -12.19
CA ASN A 45 8.46 1.07 -11.79
C ASN A 45 8.42 1.33 -10.28
N LEU A 46 7.61 0.57 -9.53
CA LEU A 46 7.45 0.73 -8.08
C LEU A 46 8.59 0.08 -7.29
N ARG A 47 9.05 -1.08 -7.74
CA ARG A 47 9.92 -1.97 -6.96
C ARG A 47 11.31 -1.40 -6.68
N SER A 48 11.74 -0.34 -7.35
CA SER A 48 13.00 0.32 -7.03
C SER A 48 12.97 1.01 -5.66
N TYR A 49 11.84 1.63 -5.30
CA TYR A 49 11.72 2.46 -4.09
C TYR A 49 10.68 1.97 -3.09
N TRP A 50 9.71 1.17 -3.53
CA TRP A 50 8.54 0.82 -2.73
C TRP A 50 8.37 -0.70 -2.65
N ASP A 51 8.12 -1.20 -1.44
CA ASP A 51 7.52 -2.51 -1.21
C ASP A 51 5.99 -2.35 -1.30
N VAL A 52 5.35 -3.16 -2.15
CA VAL A 52 3.89 -3.18 -2.31
C VAL A 52 3.31 -4.19 -1.32
N ILE A 53 2.49 -3.70 -0.41
CA ILE A 53 1.86 -4.51 0.63
C ILE A 53 0.38 -4.70 0.28
N TYR A 54 -0.07 -5.95 0.35
CA TYR A 54 -1.46 -6.36 0.13
C TYR A 54 -2.11 -6.83 1.43
N PRO A 55 -3.45 -6.75 1.56
CA PRO A 55 -4.16 -7.20 2.75
C PRO A 55 -3.81 -8.66 3.09
N SER A 56 -3.88 -9.03 4.36
CA SER A 56 -3.47 -10.38 4.82
C SER A 56 -4.28 -11.51 4.17
N ASP A 57 -5.48 -11.23 3.69
CA ASP A 57 -6.40 -12.16 3.02
C ASP A 57 -6.37 -12.05 1.48
N HIS A 58 -5.43 -11.29 0.91
CA HIS A 58 -5.29 -11.02 -0.53
C HIS A 58 -5.40 -12.25 -1.43
N ASN A 59 -4.86 -13.39 -0.99
CA ASN A 59 -4.83 -14.65 -1.75
C ASN A 59 -5.91 -15.66 -1.30
N SER A 60 -6.74 -15.32 -0.31
CA SER A 60 -7.67 -16.26 0.34
C SER A 60 -9.14 -16.05 -0.04
N GLY A 61 -9.47 -14.96 -0.74
CA GLY A 61 -10.82 -14.63 -1.16
C GLY A 61 -10.97 -14.49 -2.66
N THR A 62 -12.20 -14.59 -3.15
CA THR A 62 -12.60 -14.18 -4.51
C THR A 62 -12.68 -12.66 -4.64
N ASP A 63 -12.71 -11.96 -3.51
CA ASP A 63 -12.89 -10.51 -3.47
C ASP A 63 -11.63 -9.79 -3.93
N ARG A 64 -11.84 -8.85 -4.85
CA ARG A 64 -10.74 -8.04 -5.37
C ARG A 64 -10.21 -7.12 -4.27
N THR A 65 -8.88 -7.00 -4.19
CA THR A 65 -8.25 -6.10 -3.23
C THR A 65 -8.63 -4.66 -3.54
N GLN A 66 -9.13 -3.95 -2.52
CA GLN A 66 -9.60 -2.57 -2.64
C GLN A 66 -8.64 -1.57 -1.99
N VAL A 67 -7.71 -2.04 -1.17
CA VAL A 67 -6.67 -1.20 -0.55
C VAL A 67 -5.31 -1.86 -0.65
N ILE A 68 -4.27 -1.07 -0.89
CA ILE A 68 -2.87 -1.49 -0.76
C ILE A 68 -2.08 -0.39 -0.06
N MET A 69 -0.90 -0.73 0.46
CA MET A 69 0.03 0.24 0.99
C MET A 69 1.38 0.10 0.31
N LEU A 70 1.97 1.22 -0.08
CA LEU A 70 3.35 1.28 -0.54
C LEU A 70 4.21 1.68 0.66
N VAL A 71 5.17 0.83 1.01
CA VAL A 71 6.15 1.13 2.06
C VAL A 71 7.49 1.45 1.42
N ASN A 72 8.04 2.61 1.74
CA ASN A 72 9.31 3.02 1.18
C ASN A 72 10.42 2.09 1.69
N LYS A 73 11.25 1.58 0.78
CA LYS A 73 12.34 0.65 1.09
C LYS A 73 13.44 1.25 1.96
N ARG A 74 13.50 2.58 2.09
CA ARG A 74 14.36 3.26 3.06
C ARG A 74 13.97 2.95 4.51
N LEU A 75 12.70 2.57 4.75
CA LEU A 75 12.27 2.05 6.04
C LEU A 75 12.75 0.61 6.21
N SER A 76 13.57 0.40 7.25
CA SER A 76 14.00 -0.93 7.65
C SER A 76 12.80 -1.87 7.87
N LYS A 77 12.85 -3.05 7.26
CA LYS A 77 11.82 -4.11 7.41
C LYS A 77 11.68 -4.61 8.86
N ASN A 78 12.68 -4.35 9.71
CA ASN A 78 12.60 -4.67 11.14
C ASN A 78 11.78 -3.65 11.94
N ASN A 79 11.52 -2.48 11.35
CA ASN A 79 10.85 -1.36 12.02
C ASN A 79 9.37 -1.29 11.67
N TRP A 80 8.83 -2.25 10.91
CA TRP A 80 7.41 -2.29 10.62
C TRP A 80 6.91 -3.71 10.37
N HIS A 81 5.63 -3.95 10.63
CA HIS A 81 4.95 -5.19 10.26
C HIS A 81 3.49 -4.94 9.90
N ILE A 82 2.90 -5.87 9.15
CA ILE A 82 1.48 -5.87 8.81
C ILE A 82 0.70 -6.29 10.05
N ILE A 83 -0.38 -5.57 10.38
CA ILE A 83 -1.36 -6.02 11.36
C ILE A 83 -2.40 -6.85 10.60
N PRO A 84 -2.54 -8.16 10.86
CA PRO A 84 -3.47 -9.00 10.12
C PRO A 84 -4.92 -8.57 10.35
N ILE A 85 -5.60 -8.19 9.26
CA ILE A 85 -7.02 -7.86 9.24
C ILE A 85 -7.63 -8.59 8.05
N LYS A 86 -8.68 -9.37 8.29
CA LYS A 86 -9.41 -10.10 7.25
C LYS A 86 -10.43 -9.16 6.62
N SER A 87 -9.99 -8.35 5.67
CA SER A 87 -10.90 -7.50 4.90
C SER A 87 -10.24 -7.04 3.59
N PRO A 88 -10.93 -7.12 2.44
CA PRO A 88 -10.39 -6.64 1.16
C PRO A 88 -10.28 -5.10 1.09
N ASN A 89 -10.98 -4.39 1.97
CA ASN A 89 -11.06 -2.92 2.03
C ASN A 89 -10.33 -2.30 3.24
N VAL A 90 -9.66 -3.11 4.06
CA VAL A 90 -8.87 -2.62 5.20
C VAL A 90 -7.47 -3.22 5.19
N MET A 91 -6.48 -2.37 5.41
CA MET A 91 -5.11 -2.77 5.65
C MET A 91 -4.54 -1.97 6.80
N ALA A 92 -3.68 -2.59 7.61
CA ALA A 92 -2.93 -1.85 8.61
C ALA A 92 -1.47 -2.31 8.73
N ILE A 93 -0.61 -1.36 9.10
CA ILE A 93 0.77 -1.62 9.50
C ILE A 93 1.04 -0.97 10.87
N GLU A 94 1.94 -1.57 11.65
CA GLU A 94 2.54 -0.96 12.84
C GLU A 94 4.00 -0.63 12.52
N LEU A 95 4.36 0.65 12.66
CA LEU A 95 5.72 1.14 12.66
C LEU A 95 6.25 1.16 14.10
N THR A 96 7.51 0.82 14.29
CA THR A 96 8.21 0.88 15.58
C THR A 96 9.52 1.65 15.42
N GLY A 97 9.82 2.54 16.35
CA GLY A 97 11.08 3.28 16.39
C GLY A 97 11.28 3.96 17.74
N GLN A 98 12.25 4.89 17.81
CA GLN A 98 12.47 5.71 19.02
C GLN A 98 11.24 6.55 19.38
N PHE A 99 10.38 6.83 18.41
CA PHE A 99 9.08 7.47 18.58
C PHE A 99 7.99 6.54 19.19
N GLY A 100 8.35 5.32 19.59
CA GLY A 100 7.41 4.31 20.06
C GLY A 100 6.73 3.57 18.91
N LYS A 101 5.42 3.33 19.04
CA LYS A 101 4.62 2.57 18.07
C LYS A 101 3.61 3.47 17.40
N VAL A 102 3.53 3.39 16.07
CA VAL A 102 2.53 4.10 15.27
C VAL A 102 1.79 3.08 14.41
N ARG A 103 0.46 3.05 14.50
CA ARG A 103 -0.38 2.18 13.66
C ARG A 103 -1.07 3.03 12.60
N ILE A 104 -1.03 2.57 11.36
CA ILE A 104 -1.66 3.24 10.23
C ILE A 104 -2.66 2.29 9.62
N TYR A 105 -3.91 2.75 9.52
CA TYR A 105 -5.01 2.01 8.93
C TYR A 105 -5.39 2.68 7.61
N ASN A 106 -5.30 1.92 6.51
CA ASN A 106 -5.81 2.29 5.19
C ASN A 106 -7.17 1.62 4.99
N ILE A 107 -8.23 2.42 4.96
CA ILE A 107 -9.62 1.98 4.94
C ILE A 107 -10.32 2.56 3.72
N TYR A 108 -11.06 1.72 3.00
CA TYR A 108 -12.01 2.12 1.98
C TYR A 108 -13.44 1.78 2.43
N ASN A 109 -14.30 2.81 2.49
CA ASN A 109 -15.70 2.73 2.89
C ASN A 109 -16.62 3.00 1.70
#